data_AF-A0A7C1M2X4-F1
#
_entry.id   AF-A0A7C1M2X4-F1
#
_cell.length_a   1.000
_cell.length_b   1.000
_cell.length_c   1.000
_cell.angle_alpha   90.00
_cell.angle_beta   90.00
_cell.angle_gamma   90.00
#
_symmetry.space_group_name_H-M   'P 1'
#
loop_
_entity.id
_entity.type
_entity.pdbx_description
1 polymer ?
#
loop_
_entity_poly.entity_id
_entity_poly.type
_entity_poly.pdbx_seq_one_letter_code
_entity_poly.pdbx_strand_id
1 'polypeptide(L)'
;MKEYLMPIKLAPGVRDNNYFVYVLENPFNNTIFYIGYTGNLKDRFRSHVRKTPSSIEGKARATLIMSIHRAGEEITMTAVKSYSYRGLAMKFESTMIYEAYDRNEPLLNAPSKHLQSNLEWHLNSIPS
;
A
#
# COMPACT_ATOMS: atom_id res chain seq x y z
N MET A 1 8.79 -22.06 6.25
CA MET A 1 8.10 -20.82 5.86
C MET A 1 8.38 -20.60 4.39
N LYS A 2 7.37 -20.50 3.52
CA LYS A 2 7.61 -19.97 2.17
C LYS A 2 8.16 -18.56 2.35
N GLU A 3 9.34 -18.28 1.80
CA GLU A 3 9.78 -16.91 1.59
C GLU A 3 8.69 -16.25 0.74
N TYR A 4 8.01 -15.25 1.27
CA TYR A 4 7.24 -14.37 0.42
C TYR A 4 8.25 -13.76 -0.54
N LEU A 5 8.18 -14.14 -1.82
CA LEU A 5 8.86 -13.38 -2.86
C LEU A 5 8.35 -11.94 -2.68
N MET A 6 9.27 -10.97 -2.62
CA MET A 6 8.94 -9.59 -2.32
C MET A 6 8.78 -8.84 -3.65
N PRO A 7 7.57 -8.72 -4.23
CA PRO A 7 7.35 -7.97 -5.47
C PRO A 7 7.46 -6.46 -5.19
N ILE A 8 8.69 -6.00 -4.99
CA ILE A 8 9.03 -4.59 -4.85
C ILE A 8 9.46 -4.08 -6.23
N LYS A 9 8.74 -3.10 -6.76
CA LYS A 9 9.04 -2.46 -8.05
C LYS A 9 9.48 -1.02 -7.84
N LEU A 10 10.33 -0.53 -8.73
CA LEU A 10 10.65 0.90 -8.85
C LEU A 10 9.97 1.42 -10.12
N ALA A 11 9.18 2.49 -10.00
CA ALA A 11 8.62 3.15 -11.17
C ALA A 11 9.74 3.80 -12.01
N PRO A 12 9.52 4.02 -13.32
CA PRO A 12 10.48 4.69 -14.18
C PRO A 12 10.94 6.03 -13.59
N GLY A 13 12.24 6.26 -13.57
CA GLY A 13 12.84 7.51 -13.06
C GLY A 13 13.00 7.59 -11.53
N VAL A 14 12.57 6.57 -10.78
CA VAL A 14 12.87 6.48 -9.34
C VAL A 14 14.34 6.13 -9.15
N ARG A 15 15.08 7.07 -8.54
CA ARG A 15 16.50 6.92 -8.22
C ARG A 15 16.69 6.29 -6.86
N ASP A 16 17.87 5.74 -6.61
CA ASP A 16 18.25 5.29 -5.29
C ASP A 16 18.49 6.51 -4.37
N ASN A 17 17.60 6.70 -3.42
CA ASN A 17 17.64 7.79 -2.44
C ASN A 17 17.22 7.23 -1.07
N ASN A 18 17.47 8.00 -0.01
CA ASN A 18 17.23 7.56 1.37
C ASN A 18 15.76 7.29 1.72
N TYR A 19 14.80 7.91 1.02
CA TYR A 19 13.38 7.78 1.31
C TYR A 19 12.57 7.57 0.04
N PHE A 20 11.71 6.56 0.05
CA PHE A 20 10.81 6.21 -1.04
C PHE A 20 9.38 6.49 -0.64
N VAL A 21 8.60 7.04 -1.57
CA VAL A 21 7.14 7.02 -1.51
C VAL A 21 6.67 5.86 -2.38
N TYR A 22 5.78 5.03 -1.86
CA TYR A 22 5.32 3.81 -2.51
C TYR A 22 3.81 3.66 -2.41
N VAL A 23 3.29 2.81 -3.27
CA VAL A 23 1.89 2.39 -3.30
C VAL A 23 1.78 0.88 -3.17
N LEU A 24 0.68 0.41 -2.61
CA LEU A 24 0.25 -0.99 -2.69
C LEU A 24 -1.01 -1.08 -3.55
N GLU A 25 -1.01 -2.04 -4.47
CA GLU A 25 -2.05 -2.20 -5.49
C GLU A 25 -2.75 -3.54 -5.31
N ASN A 26 -4.06 -3.54 -5.51
CA ASN A 26 -4.86 -4.75 -5.58
C ASN A 26 -4.68 -5.37 -6.99
N PRO A 27 -4.09 -6.58 -7.10
CA PRO A 27 -3.73 -7.16 -8.40
C PRO A 27 -4.93 -7.53 -9.26
N PHE A 28 -6.12 -7.68 -8.67
CA PHE A 28 -7.33 -8.07 -9.41
C PHE A 28 -7.96 -6.91 -10.19
N ASN A 29 -7.69 -5.66 -9.81
CA ASN A 29 -8.27 -4.48 -10.45
C ASN A 29 -7.28 -3.32 -10.64
N ASN A 30 -5.99 -3.53 -10.35
CA ASN A 30 -4.91 -2.55 -10.43
C ASN A 30 -5.19 -1.24 -9.67
N THR A 31 -6.03 -1.28 -8.63
CA THR A 31 -6.38 -0.09 -7.85
C THR A 31 -5.49 0.03 -6.63
N ILE A 32 -4.97 1.24 -6.39
CA ILE A 32 -4.18 1.55 -5.20
C ILE A 32 -5.08 1.47 -3.97
N PHE A 33 -4.67 0.69 -2.97
CA PHE A 33 -5.38 0.61 -1.69
C PHE A 33 -4.58 1.22 -0.53
N TYR A 34 -3.30 1.53 -0.72
CA TYR A 34 -2.45 2.10 0.32
C TYR A 34 -1.33 2.94 -0.28
N ILE A 35 -1.03 4.06 0.37
CA ILE A 35 0.10 4.94 0.03
C ILE A 35 0.96 5.09 1.28
N GLY A 36 2.27 5.02 1.15
CA GLY A 36 3.15 5.26 2.29
C GLY A 36 4.53 5.74 1.88
N TYR A 37 5.35 6.05 2.88
CA TYR A 37 6.77 6.32 2.67
C TYR A 37 7.65 5.47 3.59
N THR A 38 8.88 5.21 3.18
CA THR A 38 9.84 4.42 3.95
C THR A 38 11.28 4.74 3.56
N GLY A 39 12.21 4.58 4.50
CA GLY A 39 13.64 4.57 4.18
C GLY A 39 14.17 3.19 3.77
N ASN A 40 13.35 2.15 3.91
CA ASN A 40 13.71 0.78 3.54
C ASN A 40 12.47 0.06 3.01
N LEU A 41 12.47 -0.23 1.71
CA LEU A 41 11.35 -0.88 1.03
C LEU A 41 11.14 -2.32 1.52
N LYS A 42 12.22 -3.10 1.71
CA LYS A 42 12.14 -4.51 2.13
C LYS A 42 11.53 -4.66 3.52
N ASP A 43 12.01 -3.88 4.48
CA ASP A 43 11.50 -3.95 5.85
C ASP A 43 10.06 -3.43 5.95
N ARG A 44 9.73 -2.41 5.14
CA ARG A 44 8.36 -1.91 5.06
C ARG A 44 7.40 -2.94 4.47
N PHE A 45 7.77 -3.61 3.38
CA PHE A 45 6.96 -4.67 2.79
C PHE A 45 6.68 -5.79 3.80
N ARG A 46 7.72 -6.28 4.48
CA ARG A 46 7.60 -7.27 5.56
C ARG A 46 6.63 -6.82 6.66
N SER A 47 6.63 -5.53 7.00
CA SER A 47 5.71 -4.99 8.01
C SER A 47 4.25 -5.01 7.56
N HIS A 48 3.96 -4.84 6.26
CA HIS A 48 2.59 -4.89 5.72
C HIS A 48 2.01 -6.30 5.75
N VAL A 49 2.83 -7.30 5.44
CA VAL A 49 2.40 -8.71 5.40
C VAL A 49 2.45 -9.39 6.77
N ARG A 50 2.81 -8.67 7.84
CA ARG A 50 2.87 -9.22 9.20
C ARG A 50 1.46 -9.45 9.74
N LYS A 51 1.26 -10.61 10.39
CA LYS A 51 -0.06 -11.13 10.83
C LYS A 51 -0.78 -10.34 11.93
N THR A 52 -0.11 -9.43 12.65
CA THR A 52 -0.68 -8.78 13.85
C THR A 52 -0.53 -7.26 13.84
N PRO A 53 -1.45 -6.54 13.16
CA PRO A 53 -1.57 -5.10 13.22
C PRO A 53 -2.35 -4.62 14.46
N SER A 54 -1.95 -3.48 15.04
CA SER A 54 -2.62 -2.87 16.21
C SER A 54 -3.68 -1.83 15.84
N SER A 55 -3.57 -1.17 14.67
CA SER A 55 -4.53 -0.17 14.19
C SER A 55 -5.71 -0.80 13.43
N ILE A 56 -6.86 -0.13 13.42
CA ILE A 56 -8.04 -0.54 12.62
C ILE A 56 -7.67 -0.56 11.12
N GLU A 57 -6.99 0.47 10.64
CA GLU A 57 -6.47 0.56 9.26
C GLU A 57 -5.47 -0.56 8.95
N GLY A 58 -4.60 -0.91 9.89
CA GLY A 58 -3.70 -2.04 9.77
C GLY A 58 -4.42 -3.38 9.69
N LYS A 59 -5.50 -3.57 10.47
CA LYS A 59 -6.36 -4.76 10.40
C LYS A 59 -7.06 -4.85 9.04
N ALA A 60 -7.65 -3.75 8.55
CA ALA A 60 -8.29 -3.72 7.23
C ALA A 60 -7.31 -4.07 6.11
N ARG A 61 -6.11 -3.47 6.13
CA ARG A 61 -5.05 -3.81 5.17
C ARG A 61 -4.65 -5.28 5.27
N ALA A 62 -4.45 -5.82 6.47
CA ALA A 62 -4.09 -7.22 6.64
C ALA A 62 -5.20 -8.16 6.11
N THR A 63 -6.47 -7.83 6.35
CA THR A 63 -7.62 -8.57 5.79
C THR A 63 -7.58 -8.60 4.26
N LEU A 64 -7.35 -7.45 3.62
CA LEU A 64 -7.24 -7.38 2.16
C LEU A 64 -6.07 -8.21 1.64
N ILE A 65 -4.86 -8.03 2.20
CA ILE A 65 -3.65 -8.78 1.80
C ILE A 65 -3.85 -10.29 1.93
N MET A 66 -4.44 -10.76 3.04
CA MET A 66 -4.72 -12.18 3.23
C MET A 66 -5.75 -12.71 2.24
N SER A 67 -6.74 -11.91 1.87
CA SER A 67 -7.78 -12.29 0.90
C SER A 67 -7.18 -12.41 -0.51
N ILE A 68 -6.33 -11.46 -0.91
CA ILE A 68 -5.58 -11.52 -2.16
C ILE A 68 -4.73 -12.79 -2.23
N HIS A 69 -4.01 -13.10 -1.14
CA HIS A 69 -3.18 -14.30 -1.06
C HIS A 69 -3.98 -15.59 -1.14
N ARG A 70 -5.17 -15.66 -0.51
CA ARG A 70 -6.05 -16.83 -0.59
C ARG A 70 -6.59 -17.06 -2.00
N ALA A 71 -6.78 -15.99 -2.76
CA ALA A 71 -7.19 -16.05 -4.17
C ALA A 71 -6.01 -16.35 -5.13
N GLY A 72 -4.80 -16.61 -4.62
CA GLY A 72 -3.66 -17.06 -5.41
C GLY A 72 -2.75 -15.94 -5.94
N GLU A 73 -3.00 -14.69 -5.57
CA GLU A 73 -2.21 -13.54 -6.00
C GLU A 73 -1.34 -12.95 -4.87
N GLU A 74 -0.42 -12.05 -5.22
CA GLU A 74 0.41 -11.31 -4.26
C GLU A 74 0.30 -9.81 -4.48
N ILE A 75 0.31 -9.04 -3.38
CA ILE A 75 0.35 -7.57 -3.49
C ILE A 75 1.72 -7.11 -3.99
N THR A 76 1.74 -6.17 -4.93
CA THR A 76 2.96 -5.50 -5.36
C THR A 76 3.15 -4.20 -4.55
N MET A 77 4.39 -3.93 -4.15
CA MET A 77 4.78 -2.63 -3.60
C MET A 77 5.61 -1.86 -4.63
N THR A 78 5.04 -0.79 -5.16
CA THR A 78 5.68 0.02 -6.20
C THR A 78 6.18 1.33 -5.60
N ALA A 79 7.49 1.55 -5.56
CA ALA A 79 8.05 2.86 -5.24
C ALA A 79 7.79 3.80 -6.43
N VAL A 80 7.06 4.88 -6.21
CA VAL A 80 6.65 5.84 -7.24
C VAL A 80 7.54 7.07 -7.28
N LYS A 81 8.22 7.39 -6.18
CA LYS A 81 9.13 8.53 -6.08
C LYS A 81 10.14 8.31 -4.97
N SER A 82 11.27 9.01 -5.04
CA SER A 82 12.29 8.96 -4.00
C SER A 82 12.88 10.34 -3.71
N TYR A 83 13.32 10.53 -2.48
CA TYR A 83 13.78 11.80 -1.93
C TYR A 83 14.96 11.57 -0.99
N SER A 84 15.93 12.47 -1.01
CA SER A 84 17.08 12.42 -0.09
C SER A 84 16.68 12.80 1.35
N TYR A 85 15.59 13.56 1.52
CA TYR A 85 15.12 14.08 2.80
C TYR A 85 13.74 13.52 3.19
N ARG A 86 13.62 13.08 4.44
CA ARG A 86 12.39 12.50 5.00
C ARG A 86 11.17 13.43 4.86
N GLY A 87 11.36 14.72 5.16
CA GLY A 87 10.26 15.70 5.13
C GLY A 87 9.65 15.89 3.74
N LEU A 88 10.45 15.75 2.68
CA LEU A 88 9.94 15.82 1.30
C LEU A 88 9.14 14.58 0.93
N ALA A 89 9.60 13.39 1.32
CA ALA A 89 8.84 12.15 1.13
C ALA A 89 7.51 12.18 1.89
N MET A 90 7.51 12.65 3.15
CA MET A 90 6.29 12.83 3.96
C MET A 90 5.31 13.81 3.30
N LYS A 91 5.79 14.98 2.88
CA LYS A 91 4.95 15.98 2.22
C LYS A 91 4.31 15.41 0.96
N PHE A 92 5.09 14.71 0.13
CA PHE A 92 4.59 14.12 -1.10
C PHE A 92 3.58 12.99 -0.85
N GLU A 93 3.85 12.10 0.11
CA GLU A 93 2.91 11.05 0.51
C GLU A 93 1.58 11.64 1.00
N SER A 94 1.62 12.65 1.86
CA SER A 94 0.42 13.33 2.35
C SER A 94 -0.35 14.03 1.21
N THR A 95 0.35 14.64 0.24
CA THR A 95 -0.30 15.19 -0.96
C THR A 95 -0.99 14.10 -1.78
N MET A 96 -0.35 12.97 -2.03
CA MET A 96 -0.98 11.87 -2.78
C MET A 96 -2.22 11.32 -2.07
N ILE A 97 -2.16 11.15 -0.74
CA ILE A 97 -3.33 10.69 0.04
C ILE A 97 -4.47 11.69 -0.05
N TYR A 98 -4.18 12.99 0.05
CA TYR A 98 -5.19 14.04 -0.06
C TYR A 98 -5.85 14.07 -1.44
N GLU A 99 -5.06 14.00 -2.51
CA GLU A 99 -5.57 13.97 -3.88
C GLU A 99 -6.41 12.72 -4.17
N ALA A 100 -5.96 11.55 -3.71
CA ALA A 100 -6.73 10.32 -3.84
C ALA A 100 -8.05 10.39 -3.07
N TYR A 101 -8.04 11.00 -1.87
CA TYR A 101 -9.26 11.26 -1.11
C TYR A 101 -10.23 12.20 -1.84
N ASP A 102 -9.71 13.30 -2.43
CA ASP A 102 -10.52 14.25 -3.21
C ASP A 102 -11.16 13.59 -4.45
N ARG A 103 -10.46 12.63 -5.06
CA ARG A 103 -10.95 11.79 -6.16
C ARG A 103 -11.85 10.63 -5.72
N ASN A 104 -12.15 10.50 -4.43
CA ASN A 104 -12.91 9.37 -3.86
C ASN A 104 -12.29 7.99 -4.15
N GLU A 105 -10.95 7.91 -4.21
CA GLU A 105 -10.26 6.63 -4.37
C GLU A 105 -10.40 5.77 -3.10
N PRO A 106 -10.52 4.44 -3.24
CA PRO A 106 -10.78 3.53 -2.12
C PRO A 106 -9.51 3.23 -1.30
N LEU A 107 -8.82 4.26 -0.80
CA LEU A 107 -7.62 4.10 0.03
C LEU A 107 -7.95 3.66 1.46
N LEU A 108 -7.14 2.74 2.00
CA LEU A 108 -7.28 2.25 3.38
C LEU A 108 -6.59 3.15 4.42
N ASN A 109 -5.75 4.09 4.00
CA ASN A 109 -5.12 5.07 4.88
C ASN A 109 -5.56 6.52 4.60
N ALA A 110 -6.71 6.70 3.95
CA ALA A 110 -7.48 7.95 3.92
C ALA A 110 -8.32 8.10 5.21
N PRO A 111 -9.03 9.23 5.45
CA PRO A 111 -9.79 9.48 6.68
C PRO A 111 -10.69 8.30 7.10
N SER A 112 -10.65 7.95 8.39
CA SER A 112 -11.17 6.68 8.95
C SER A 112 -12.65 6.39 8.69
N LYS A 113 -13.47 7.41 8.43
CA LYS A 113 -14.92 7.28 8.17
C LYS A 113 -15.27 6.37 6.99
N HIS A 114 -14.36 6.19 6.03
CA HIS A 114 -14.60 5.37 4.81
C HIS A 114 -13.81 4.06 4.80
N LEU A 115 -13.12 3.71 5.89
CA LEU A 115 -12.22 2.56 5.90
C LEU A 115 -12.94 1.24 5.56
N GLN A 116 -14.12 1.01 6.15
CA GLN A 116 -14.88 -0.22 5.94
C GLN A 116 -15.42 -0.31 4.51
N SER A 117 -16.02 0.77 4.00
CA SER A 117 -16.52 0.81 2.61
C SER A 117 -15.40 0.64 1.58
N ASN A 118 -14.23 1.22 1.84
CA ASN A 118 -13.06 1.08 0.96
C ASN A 118 -12.53 -0.36 0.99
N LEU A 119 -12.48 -0.98 2.17
CA LEU A 119 -12.12 -2.40 2.29
C LEU A 119 -13.09 -3.29 1.51
N GLU A 120 -14.40 -3.11 1.67
CA GLU A 120 -15.43 -3.88 0.95
C GLU A 120 -15.31 -3.72 -0.56
N TRP A 121 -15.07 -2.50 -1.04
CA TRP A 121 -14.83 -2.23 -2.46
C TRP A 121 -13.69 -3.09 -3.02
N HIS A 122 -12.56 -3.16 -2.30
CA HIS A 122 -11.43 -3.99 -2.71
C HIS A 122 -11.74 -5.49 -2.63
N LEU A 123 -12.40 -5.95 -1.55
CA LEU A 123 -12.75 -7.35 -1.39
C LEU A 123 -13.71 -7.84 -2.49
N ASN A 124 -14.64 -7.00 -2.93
CA ASN A 124 -15.59 -7.33 -4.00
C ASN A 124 -14.92 -7.51 -5.38
N SER A 125 -13.68 -7.07 -5.55
CA SER A 125 -12.92 -7.29 -6.78
C SER A 125 -12.17 -8.63 -6.81
N ILE A 126 -12.10 -9.34 -5.69
CA ILE A 126 -11.41 -10.62 -5.59
C ILE A 126 -12.36 -11.73 -6.06
N PRO A 127 -11.96 -12.58 -7.02
CA PRO A 127 -12.75 -13.73 -7.45
C PRO A 127 -13.10 -14.65 -6.27
N SER A 128 -14.33 -15.15 -6.26
CA SER A 128 -14.82 -16.13 -5.28
C SER A 128 -14.22 -17.51 -5.47
#